data_AF-A0A950J1D6-F1
#
_entry.id   AF-A0A950J1D6-F1
#
_cell.length_a   1.000
_cell.length_b   1.000
_cell.length_c   1.000
_cell.angle_alpha   90.00
_cell.angle_beta   90.00
_cell.angle_gamma   90.00
#
_symmetry.space_group_name_H-M   'P 1'
#
loop_
_entity.id
_entity.type
_entity.pdbx_description
1 polymer ?
#
loop_
_entity_poly.entity_id
_entity_poly.type
_entity_poly.pdbx_seq_one_letter_code
_entity_poly.pdbx_strand_id
1 'polypeptide(L)'
;MSMQVLDALNCPLAGVNLIEASAGTGKTWTIAALYLRLLLEEVNGEAPPGIDRLLVVTYTKAATAELRERLRQQLADFLEVLQHKQPGNPFLQA
;
A
#
# COMPACT_ATOMS: atom_id res chain seq x y z
N MET A 1 10.01 16.03 -17.35
CA MET A 1 9.81 15.62 -15.95
C MET A 1 11.03 14.81 -15.54
N SER A 2 11.73 15.19 -14.47
CA SER A 2 12.84 14.39 -13.94
C SER A 2 12.29 13.26 -13.10
N MET A 3 12.70 12.02 -13.39
CA MET A 3 12.32 10.87 -12.57
C MET A 3 13.03 10.93 -11.22
N GLN A 4 12.26 10.80 -10.13
CA GLN A 4 12.77 10.78 -8.76
C GLN A 4 12.58 9.39 -8.16
N VAL A 5 13.46 9.01 -7.23
CA VAL A 5 13.29 7.77 -6.47
C VAL A 5 12.00 7.88 -5.65
N LEU A 6 11.13 6.88 -5.75
CA LEU A 6 9.89 6.84 -4.99
C LEU A 6 10.19 6.64 -3.51
N ASP A 7 9.70 7.58 -2.69
CA ASP A 7 9.50 7.37 -1.27
C ASP A 7 8.04 6.99 -1.02
N ALA A 8 7.77 5.70 -0.83
CA ALA A 8 6.41 5.19 -0.70
C ALA A 8 5.70 5.67 0.58
N LEU A 9 6.43 6.11 1.61
CA LEU A 9 5.87 6.58 2.87
C LEU A 9 5.50 8.06 2.84
N ASN A 10 6.15 8.84 1.98
CA ASN A 10 5.97 10.29 1.94
C ASN A 10 5.43 10.81 0.60
N CYS A 11 5.27 9.96 -0.42
CA CYS A 11 4.72 10.41 -1.70
C CYS A 11 3.28 10.92 -1.55
N PRO A 12 2.85 11.90 -2.37
CA PRO A 12 1.47 12.38 -2.38
C PRO A 12 0.49 11.24 -2.68
N LEU A 13 -0.62 11.19 -1.93
CA LEU A 13 -1.72 10.24 -2.18
C LEU A 13 -2.85 10.82 -3.04
N ALA A 14 -2.91 12.15 -3.16
CA ALA A 14 -3.90 12.85 -3.97
C ALA A 14 -3.43 13.08 -5.41
N GLY A 15 -4.40 13.26 -6.31
CA GLY A 15 -4.14 13.53 -7.72
C GLY A 15 -3.71 12.28 -8.50
N VAL A 16 -3.04 12.51 -9.64
CA VAL A 16 -2.58 11.44 -10.53
C VAL A 16 -1.07 11.29 -10.35
N ASN A 17 -0.65 10.11 -9.90
CA ASN A 17 0.75 9.76 -9.71
C ASN A 17 1.14 8.66 -10.69
N LEU A 18 2.27 8.85 -11.40
CA LEU A 18 2.89 7.82 -12.23
C LEU A 18 4.11 7.26 -11.53
N ILE A 19 4.10 5.97 -11.25
CA ILE A 19 5.20 5.25 -10.61
C ILE A 19 5.79 4.28 -11.64
N GLU A 20 7.05 4.48 -12.00
CA GLU A 20 7.81 3.55 -12.83
C GLU A 20 8.55 2.53 -11.97
N ALA A 21 8.47 1.25 -12.33
CA ALA A 21 9.05 0.18 -11.52
C ALA A 21 9.49 -1.04 -12.35
N SER A 22 10.80 -1.24 -12.42
CA SER A 22 11.45 -2.37 -13.10
C SER A 22 11.24 -3.71 -12.37
N ALA A 23 11.57 -4.82 -13.02
CA ALA A 23 11.56 -6.14 -12.37
C ALA A 23 12.43 -6.13 -11.09
N GLY A 24 11.92 -6.74 -10.02
CA GLY A 24 12.65 -6.82 -8.74
C GLY A 24 12.61 -5.56 -7.86
N THR A 25 12.00 -4.44 -8.27
CA THR A 25 12.00 -3.18 -7.48
C THR A 25 10.84 -3.07 -6.48
N GLY A 26 10.28 -4.19 -6.01
CA GLY A 26 9.25 -4.16 -4.97
C GLY A 26 7.90 -3.55 -5.39
N LYS A 27 7.48 -3.69 -6.66
CA LYS A 27 6.16 -3.22 -7.16
C LYS A 27 4.99 -3.58 -6.24
N THR A 28 4.87 -4.86 -5.93
CA THR A 28 3.76 -5.38 -5.11
C THR A 28 3.84 -4.86 -3.68
N TRP A 29 5.06 -4.71 -3.14
CA TRP A 29 5.30 -4.11 -1.83
C TRP A 29 4.86 -2.64 -1.80
N THR A 30 5.20 -1.89 -2.86
CA THR A 30 4.84 -0.47 -3.01
C THR A 30 3.33 -0.28 -3.07
N ILE A 31 2.63 -1.08 -3.88
CA ILE A 31 1.16 -1.04 -3.96
C ILE A 31 0.54 -1.29 -2.57
N ALA A 32 1.08 -2.25 -1.82
CA ALA A 32 0.57 -2.59 -0.51
C ALA A 32 0.80 -1.49 0.52
N ALA A 33 1.96 -0.82 0.48
CA ALA A 33 2.23 0.36 1.27
C ALA A 33 1.26 1.50 0.98
N LEU A 34 1.09 1.86 -0.30
CA LEU A 34 0.17 2.92 -0.70
C LEU A 34 -1.27 2.59 -0.32
N TYR A 35 -1.67 1.33 -0.42
CA TYR A 35 -3.00 0.87 -0.03
C TYR A 35 -3.26 1.05 1.47
N LEU A 36 -2.29 0.70 2.32
CA LEU A 36 -2.39 0.93 3.77
C LEU A 36 -2.44 2.41 4.10
N ARG A 37 -1.58 3.22 3.47
CA ARG A 37 -1.59 4.67 3.66
C ARG A 37 -2.94 5.28 3.30
N LEU A 38 -3.52 4.88 2.16
CA LEU A 38 -4.86 5.33 1.74
C LEU A 38 -5.98 4.91 2.70
N LEU A 39 -5.82 3.80 3.44
CA LEU A 39 -6.82 3.36 4.42
C LEU A 39 -6.70 4.05 5.79
N LEU A 40 -5.56 4.69 6.07
CA LEU A 40 -5.21 5.13 7.42
C LEU A 40 -4.91 6.63 7.52
N GLU A 41 -4.36 7.24 6.48
CA GLU A 41 -3.95 8.64 6.47
C GLU A 41 -5.11 9.56 6.08
N GLU A 42 -5.25 10.66 6.81
CA GLU A 42 -6.07 11.80 6.38
C GLU A 42 -5.39 12.46 5.17
N VAL A 43 -6.13 12.68 4.09
CA VAL A 43 -5.61 13.29 2.87
C VAL A 43 -6.38 14.58 2.60
N ASN A 44 -5.67 15.71 2.52
CA ASN A 44 -6.25 17.04 2.29
C ASN A 44 -7.36 17.45 3.28
N GLY A 45 -7.29 17.02 4.55
CA GLY A 45 -8.34 17.31 5.54
C GLY A 45 -9.53 16.36 5.49
N GLU A 46 -9.52 15.36 4.60
CA GLU A 46 -10.58 14.37 4.48
C GLU A 46 -10.21 13.07 5.20
N ALA A 47 -11.15 12.56 6.00
CA ALA A 47 -10.99 11.29 6.69
C ALA A 47 -10.70 10.14 5.70
N PRO A 48 -9.92 9.12 6.11
CA PRO A 48 -9.59 8.01 5.24
C PRO A 48 -10.85 7.32 4.67
N PRO A 49 -10.87 6.99 3.37
CA PRO A 49 -12.00 6.30 2.77
C PRO A 49 -12.19 4.88 3.31
N GLY A 50 -13.43 4.41 3.26
CA GLY A 50 -13.74 2.98 3.43
C GLY A 50 -13.12 2.13 2.31
N ILE A 51 -12.86 0.86 2.60
CA ILE A 51 -12.25 -0.09 1.66
C ILE A 51 -13.04 -0.26 0.36
N ASP A 52 -14.35 -0.05 0.41
CA ASP A 52 -15.30 -0.09 -0.71
C ASP A 52 -15.07 1.04 -1.72
N ARG A 53 -14.32 2.09 -1.33
CA ARG A 53 -13.94 3.21 -2.19
C ARG A 53 -12.52 3.11 -2.75
N LEU A 54 -11.79 2.03 -2.45
CA LEU A 54 -10.45 1.79 -2.99
C LEU A 54 -10.48 0.72 -4.08
N LEU A 55 -10.21 1.13 -5.31
CA LEU A 55 -10.13 0.23 -6.46
C LEU A 55 -8.67 -0.07 -6.80
N VAL A 56 -8.31 -1.35 -6.78
CA VAL A 56 -7.02 -1.84 -7.26
C VAL A 56 -7.24 -2.83 -8.39
N VAL A 57 -6.58 -2.60 -9.52
CA VAL A 57 -6.72 -3.43 -10.72
C VAL A 57 -5.36 -3.99 -11.15
N THR A 58 -5.36 -5.21 -11.67
CA THR A 58 -4.16 -5.83 -12.25
C THR A 58 -4.52 -6.49 -13.58
N TYR A 59 -3.51 -6.81 -14.39
CA TYR A 59 -3.72 -7.36 -15.73
C TYR A 59 -4.32 -8.78 -15.73
N THR A 60 -4.07 -9.59 -14.70
CA THR A 60 -4.51 -10.99 -14.67
C THR A 60 -5.32 -11.31 -13.42
N LYS A 61 -6.26 -12.25 -13.54
CA LYS A 61 -7.04 -12.74 -12.39
C LYS A 61 -6.15 -13.33 -11.28
N ALA A 62 -5.08 -14.02 -11.67
CA ALA A 62 -4.12 -14.60 -10.73
C ALA A 62 -3.37 -13.51 -9.94
N ALA A 63 -2.89 -12.46 -10.61
CA ALA A 63 -2.23 -11.33 -9.96
C ALA A 63 -3.19 -10.58 -9.02
N THR A 64 -4.45 -10.41 -9.40
CA THR A 64 -5.47 -9.83 -8.51
C THR A 64 -5.70 -10.69 -7.27
N ALA A 65 -5.77 -12.02 -7.41
CA ALA A 65 -5.94 -12.93 -6.28
C ALA A 65 -4.73 -12.90 -5.33
N GLU A 66 -3.51 -12.94 -5.87
CA GLU A 66 -2.27 -12.84 -5.08
C GLU A 66 -2.19 -11.50 -4.33
N LEU A 67 -2.47 -10.39 -5.01
CA LEU A 67 -2.44 -9.07 -4.40
C LEU A 67 -3.48 -8.95 -3.28
N ARG A 68 -4.71 -9.47 -3.51
CA ARG A 68 -5.75 -9.49 -2.49
C ARG A 68 -5.31 -10.24 -1.24
N GLU A 69 -4.71 -11.41 -1.40
CA GLU A 69 -4.23 -12.21 -0.26
C GLU A 69 -3.13 -11.47 0.51
N ARG A 70 -2.17 -10.90 -0.23
CA ARG A 70 -1.08 -10.12 0.36
C ARG A 70 -1.58 -8.91 1.14
N LEU A 71 -2.53 -8.14 0.60
CA LEU A 71 -3.12 -6.99 1.27
C LEU A 71 -3.85 -7.40 2.56
N ARG A 72 -4.59 -8.52 2.52
CA ARG A 72 -5.24 -9.07 3.73
C ARG A 72 -4.23 -9.46 4.80
N GLN A 73 -3.17 -10.15 4.41
CA GLN A 73 -2.12 -10.55 5.35
C GLN A 73 -1.45 -9.33 5.98
N GLN A 74 -1.11 -8.30 5.20
CA GLN A 74 -0.50 -7.09 5.75
C GLN A 74 -1.43 -6.33 6.71
N LEU A 75 -2.72 -6.24 6.40
CA LEU A 75 -3.70 -5.64 7.32
C LEU A 75 -3.81 -6.44 8.62
N ALA A 76 -3.79 -7.77 8.55
CA ALA A 76 -3.81 -8.63 9.72
C ALA A 76 -2.56 -8.43 10.58
N ASP A 77 -1.38 -8.43 9.96
CA ASP A 77 -0.11 -8.19 10.65
C ASP A 77 -0.10 -6.79 11.30
N PHE A 78 -0.60 -5.77 10.60
CA PHE A 78 -0.69 -4.41 11.12
C PHE A 78 -1.60 -4.32 12.34
N LEU A 79 -2.77 -4.96 12.26
CA LEU A 79 -3.69 -5.04 13.38
C LEU A 79 -3.04 -5.75 14.58
N GLU A 80 -2.25 -6.79 14.34
CA GLU A 80 -1.54 -7.53 15.39
C GLU A 80 -0.55 -6.63 16.14
N VAL A 81 0.20 -5.81 15.41
CA VAL A 81 1.14 -4.82 15.95
C VAL A 81 0.42 -3.76 16.78
N LEU A 82 -0.68 -3.22 16.26
CA LEU A 82 -1.50 -2.24 17.01
C LEU A 82 -2.07 -2.83 18.31
N GLN A 83 -2.30 -4.14 18.35
CA GLN A 83 -2.78 -4.87 19.53
C GLN A 83 -1.66 -5.29 20.50
N HIS A 84 -0.46 -4.72 20.37
CA HIS A 84 0.73 -4.95 21.22
C HIS A 84 1.31 -6.37 21.15
N LYS A 85 1.11 -7.11 20.06
CA LYS A 85 1.89 -8.31 19.77
C LYS A 85 3.09 -7.94 18.91
N GLN A 86 4.22 -8.63 19.11
CA GLN A 86 5.45 -8.30 18.40
C GLN A 86 5.25 -8.43 16.87
N PRO A 87 5.72 -7.45 16.07
CA PRO A 87 5.64 -7.55 14.62
C PRO A 87 6.43 -8.75 14.09
N GLY A 88 5.72 -9.73 13.51
CA GLY A 88 6.33 -10.77 12.68
C GLY A 88 6.67 -10.28 11.26
N ASN A 89 6.12 -9.14 10.82
CA ASN A 89 6.25 -8.63 9.46
C ASN A 89 7.28 -7.48 9.37
N PRO A 90 8.36 -7.62 8.58
CA PRO A 90 9.35 -6.56 8.34
C PRO A 90 8.77 -5.28 7.73
N PHE A 91 7.63 -5.36 7.06
CA PHE A 91 6.92 -4.21 6.50
C PHE A 91 6.57 -3.15 7.56
N LEU A 92 6.33 -3.59 8.81
CA LEU A 92 5.87 -2.76 9.92
C LEU A 92 7.02 -2.30 10.83
N GLN A 93 8.25 -2.56 10.42
CA GLN A 93 9.47 -2.18 11.14
C GLN A 93 10.17 -0.97 10.49
N ALA A 94 9.65 -0.48 9.36
CA ALA A 94 10.19 0.63 8.59
C ALA A 94 9.70 1.99 9.09
#